data_AF-A0A397ANC1-F1
#
_entry.id   AF-A0A397ANC1-F1
#
_cell.length_a   1.000
_cell.length_b   1.000
_cell.length_c   1.000
_cell.angle_alpha   90.00
_cell.angle_beta   90.00
_cell.angle_gamma   90.00
#
_symmetry.space_group_name_H-M   'P 1'
#
loop_
_entity.id
_entity.type
_entity.pdbx_description
1 polymer ?
#
loop_
_entity_poly.entity_id
_entity_poly.type
_entity_poly.pdbx_seq_one_letter_code
_entity_poly.pdbx_strand_id
1 'polypeptide(L)'
;MSTASAATPAAVAVAAPPAAPAATTTTPAPINTSSSILEKHPRLMDELPKHAKPAALANKVLAYGTAGFRDNADILGSTFHRMGMLAVLRSKKEHKITGLMVTASHNAAPDNGVKLVDPDGGMLSQSWEKYAQQLANAPTEKVVEALDSIVRAEKIDLDQPGNIFIAKDTRVSSEHLSELAREGALLVGGNVLDFGLQTTPQLHHYVRMVCRLPSFC
;
A
#
# COMPACT_ATOMS: atom_id res chain seq x y z
N MET A 1 -70.45 21.84 -36.32
CA MET A 1 -69.66 20.98 -35.41
C MET A 1 -68.47 20.46 -36.18
N SER A 2 -67.29 20.64 -35.59
CA SER A 2 -65.96 20.48 -36.18
C SER A 2 -65.63 19.02 -36.51
N THR A 3 -65.00 18.76 -37.66
CA THR A 3 -64.24 17.53 -37.90
C THR A 3 -62.88 17.92 -38.46
N ALA A 4 -61.89 17.96 -37.57
CA ALA A 4 -60.50 18.26 -37.87
C ALA A 4 -59.83 17.06 -38.57
N SER A 5 -59.18 17.33 -39.69
CA SER A 5 -58.34 16.40 -40.44
C SER A 5 -57.01 16.20 -39.72
N ALA A 6 -56.63 14.94 -39.53
CA ALA A 6 -55.37 14.52 -38.92
C ALA A 6 -54.16 14.92 -39.78
N ALA A 7 -53.16 15.56 -39.17
CA ALA A 7 -51.85 15.78 -39.75
C ALA A 7 -50.87 14.71 -39.22
N THR A 8 -50.28 13.96 -40.13
CA THR A 8 -49.21 12.99 -39.87
C THR A 8 -47.90 13.75 -39.55
N PRO A 9 -47.14 13.40 -38.49
CA PRO A 9 -45.84 14.02 -38.27
C PRO A 9 -44.77 13.40 -39.18
N ALA A 10 -43.89 14.25 -39.71
CA ALA A 10 -42.76 13.90 -40.54
C ALA A 10 -41.72 13.07 -39.78
N ALA A 11 -41.21 12.01 -40.41
CA ALA A 11 -40.11 11.20 -39.90
C ALA A 11 -38.80 12.00 -39.90
N VAL A 12 -38.17 12.13 -38.73
CA VAL A 12 -36.83 12.71 -38.59
C VAL A 12 -35.81 11.63 -38.95
N ALA A 13 -35.04 11.87 -40.01
CA ALA A 13 -33.93 11.01 -40.43
C ALA A 13 -32.78 11.09 -39.40
N VAL A 14 -32.43 9.96 -38.79
CA VAL A 14 -31.28 9.84 -37.89
C VAL A 14 -30.04 9.57 -38.74
N ALA A 15 -29.11 10.52 -38.76
CA ALA A 15 -27.82 10.38 -39.43
C ALA A 15 -26.94 9.34 -38.70
N ALA A 16 -26.31 8.43 -39.45
CA ALA A 16 -25.38 7.45 -38.92
C ALA A 16 -24.11 8.13 -38.35
N PRO A 17 -23.53 7.61 -37.25
CA PRO A 17 -22.30 8.16 -36.68
C PRO A 17 -21.10 7.85 -37.59
N PRO A 18 -20.07 8.73 -37.62
CA PRO A 18 -18.89 8.53 -38.45
C PRO A 18 -18.02 7.39 -37.89
N ALA A 19 -17.35 6.68 -38.81
CA ALA A 19 -16.46 5.56 -38.52
C ALA A 19 -15.29 5.97 -37.62
N ALA A 20 -14.98 5.14 -36.63
CA ALA A 20 -13.84 5.30 -35.72
C ALA A 20 -12.50 5.21 -36.49
N PRO A 21 -11.48 6.01 -36.13
CA PRO A 21 -10.17 5.94 -36.76
C PRO A 21 -9.44 4.64 -36.36
N ALA A 22 -8.68 4.11 -37.31
CA ALA A 22 -7.95 2.84 -37.19
C ALA A 22 -6.94 2.85 -36.02
N ALA A 23 -6.92 1.75 -35.27
CA ALA A 23 -5.99 1.53 -34.17
C ALA A 23 -4.55 1.45 -34.69
N THR A 24 -3.75 2.47 -34.38
CA THR A 24 -2.28 2.38 -34.46
C THR A 24 -1.79 1.40 -33.41
N THR A 25 -1.22 0.30 -33.86
CA THR A 25 -0.44 -0.67 -33.07
C THR A 25 0.81 0.03 -32.54
N THR A 26 0.74 0.57 -31.33
CA THR A 26 1.92 0.96 -30.56
C THR A 26 2.52 -0.29 -29.94
N THR A 27 3.65 -0.72 -30.49
CA THR A 27 4.53 -1.71 -29.88
C THR A 27 4.86 -1.31 -28.44
N PRO A 28 4.71 -2.18 -27.42
CA PRO A 28 5.12 -1.84 -26.07
C PRO A 28 6.63 -1.64 -26.03
N ALA A 29 7.06 -0.51 -25.45
CA ALA A 29 8.47 -0.23 -25.21
C ALA A 29 9.10 -1.33 -24.32
N PRO A 30 10.38 -1.65 -24.51
CA PRO A 30 11.07 -2.66 -23.70
C PRO A 30 11.10 -2.21 -22.23
N ILE A 31 10.67 -3.11 -21.34
CA ILE A 31 10.70 -2.93 -19.88
C ILE A 31 12.18 -2.82 -19.47
N ASN A 32 12.58 -1.66 -18.96
CA ASN A 32 13.90 -1.44 -18.41
C ASN A 32 14.01 -2.19 -17.07
N THR A 33 14.46 -3.44 -17.11
CA THR A 33 14.59 -4.29 -15.93
C THR A 33 15.82 -3.89 -15.11
N SER A 34 15.57 -3.48 -13.86
CA SER A 34 16.52 -3.19 -12.77
C SER A 34 16.96 -1.73 -12.61
N SER A 35 16.02 -0.80 -12.51
CA SER A 35 16.30 0.43 -11.75
C SER A 35 16.25 0.12 -10.25
N SER A 36 17.28 0.54 -9.51
CA SER A 36 17.29 0.41 -8.05
C SER A 36 16.20 1.30 -7.45
N ILE A 37 15.62 0.89 -6.31
CA ILE A 37 14.65 1.71 -5.59
C ILE A 37 15.21 3.09 -5.23
N LEU A 38 16.53 3.17 -5.03
CA LEU A 38 17.23 4.41 -4.73
C LEU A 38 17.26 5.37 -5.92
N GLU A 39 17.40 4.86 -7.15
CA GLU A 39 17.41 5.68 -8.36
C GLU A 39 16.05 6.35 -8.58
N LYS A 40 14.96 5.64 -8.27
CA LYS A 40 13.60 6.20 -8.34
C LYS A 40 13.26 7.11 -7.18
N HIS A 41 13.81 6.83 -6.00
CA HIS A 41 13.48 7.53 -4.76
C HIS A 41 14.76 7.98 -4.03
N PRO A 42 15.48 9.00 -4.56
CA PRO A 42 16.76 9.44 -4.00
C PRO A 42 16.64 9.97 -2.57
N ARG A 43 15.47 10.51 -2.19
CA ARG A 43 15.17 11.00 -0.84
C ARG A 43 15.27 9.93 0.25
N LEU A 44 15.30 8.64 -0.10
CA LEU A 44 15.47 7.55 0.87
C LEU A 44 16.72 7.75 1.74
N MET A 45 17.83 8.24 1.17
CA MET A 45 19.08 8.40 1.92
C MET A 45 19.02 9.51 2.96
N ASP A 46 18.21 10.55 2.72
CA ASP A 46 18.08 11.69 3.64
C ASP A 46 17.06 11.41 4.75
N GLU A 47 16.02 10.62 4.46
CA GLU A 47 14.92 10.36 5.40
C GLU A 47 15.16 9.14 6.30
N LEU A 48 15.83 8.08 5.81
CA LEU A 48 16.08 6.87 6.61
C LEU A 48 16.82 7.13 7.93
N PRO A 49 17.86 8.00 7.99
CA PRO A 49 18.55 8.31 9.24
C PRO A 49 17.66 8.96 10.31
N LYS A 50 16.60 9.68 9.93
CA LYS A 50 15.67 10.33 10.87
C LYS A 50 14.83 9.32 11.65
N HIS A 51 14.67 8.11 11.10
CA HIS A 51 13.94 7.00 11.70
C HIS A 51 14.87 5.80 11.97
N ALA A 52 16.10 6.09 12.43
CA ALA A 52 17.07 5.07 12.78
C ALA A 52 16.55 4.14 13.91
N LYS A 53 17.04 2.90 13.94
CA LYS A 53 16.66 1.96 15.01
C LYS A 53 17.12 2.53 16.36
N PRO A 54 16.24 2.57 17.38
CA PRO A 54 16.64 2.97 18.71
C PRO A 54 17.65 1.98 19.30
N ALA A 55 18.55 2.46 20.17
CA ALA A 55 19.56 1.62 20.82
C ALA A 55 18.96 0.43 21.60
N ALA A 56 17.73 0.59 22.11
CA ALA A 56 16.97 -0.48 22.75
C ALA A 56 16.69 -1.69 21.83
N LEU A 57 16.73 -1.52 20.50
CA LEU A 57 16.60 -2.59 19.52
C LEU A 57 17.93 -3.21 19.07
N ALA A 58 19.08 -2.76 19.60
CA ALA A 58 20.38 -3.27 19.16
C ALA A 58 20.55 -4.79 19.40
N ASN A 59 20.03 -5.29 20.53
CA ASN A 59 20.14 -6.69 20.94
C ASN A 59 18.81 -7.45 20.86
N LYS A 60 17.75 -6.82 20.31
CA LYS A 60 16.41 -7.39 20.23
C LYS A 60 16.03 -7.65 18.79
N VAL A 61 15.69 -8.90 18.49
CA VAL A 61 15.16 -9.29 17.18
C VAL A 61 13.64 -9.19 17.22
N LEU A 62 13.09 -8.37 16.34
CA LEU A 62 11.65 -8.25 16.15
C LEU A 62 11.14 -9.41 15.27
N ALA A 63 10.17 -10.17 15.77
CA ALA A 63 9.53 -11.23 15.01
C ALA A 63 8.18 -10.76 14.46
N TYR A 64 7.88 -11.13 13.22
CA TYR A 64 6.57 -10.93 12.62
C TYR A 64 5.78 -12.21 12.81
N GLY A 65 4.67 -12.14 13.55
CA GLY A 65 3.75 -13.27 13.71
C GLY A 65 2.41 -13.03 13.01
N THR A 66 1.44 -13.90 13.27
CA THR A 66 0.05 -13.78 12.78
C THR A 66 -0.61 -12.43 13.12
N ALA A 67 -0.13 -11.80 14.19
CA ALA A 67 -0.61 -10.52 14.70
C ALA A 67 0.25 -9.32 14.27
N GLY A 68 1.24 -9.51 13.39
CA GLY A 68 2.23 -8.52 13.00
C GLY A 68 3.33 -8.32 14.03
N PHE A 69 3.98 -7.15 13.99
CA PHE A 69 4.91 -6.73 15.04
C PHE A 69 4.14 -6.16 16.22
N ARG A 70 4.53 -6.52 17.44
CA ARG A 70 3.98 -5.95 18.68
C ARG A 70 5.08 -5.79 19.70
N ASP A 71 5.17 -4.59 20.27
CA ASP A 71 6.14 -4.26 21.30
C ASP A 71 5.78 -2.91 21.95
N ASN A 72 6.62 -2.44 22.86
CA ASN A 72 6.52 -1.08 23.37
C ASN A 72 6.54 -0.07 22.20
N ALA A 73 5.62 0.90 22.22
CA ALA A 73 5.47 1.86 21.13
C ALA A 73 6.74 2.69 20.85
N ASP A 74 7.51 3.02 21.90
CA ASP A 74 8.69 3.89 21.83
C ASP A 74 9.81 3.30 20.96
N ILE A 75 9.82 1.97 20.80
CA ILE A 75 10.86 1.29 20.02
C ILE A 75 10.42 0.96 18.59
N LEU A 76 9.15 1.16 18.23
CA LEU A 76 8.59 0.70 16.96
C LEU A 76 8.66 1.74 15.83
N GLY A 77 9.11 2.97 16.08
CA GLY A 77 9.10 4.04 15.06
C GLY A 77 9.77 3.66 13.74
N SER A 78 10.98 3.10 13.79
CA SER A 78 11.69 2.61 12.59
C SER A 78 10.95 1.47 11.90
N THR A 79 10.27 0.63 12.66
CA THR A 79 9.50 -0.51 12.15
C THR A 79 8.29 -0.04 11.37
N PHE A 80 7.53 0.93 11.88
CA PHE A 80 6.36 1.48 11.19
C PHE A 80 6.73 2.14 9.87
N HIS A 81 7.77 2.98 9.88
CA HIS A 81 8.29 3.61 8.67
C HIS A 81 8.63 2.58 7.58
N ARG A 82 9.32 1.50 7.97
CA ARG A 82 9.69 0.42 7.03
C ARG A 82 8.50 -0.45 6.60
N MET A 83 7.50 -0.65 7.47
CA MET A 83 6.28 -1.37 7.10
C MET A 83 5.42 -0.58 6.12
N GLY A 84 5.42 0.75 6.18
CA GLY A 84 4.86 1.60 5.14
C GLY A 84 5.47 1.31 3.77
N MET A 85 6.81 1.26 3.69
CA MET A 85 7.53 0.92 2.45
C MET A 85 7.18 -0.48 1.95
N LEU A 86 7.19 -1.48 2.84
CA LEU A 86 6.88 -2.86 2.48
C LEU A 86 5.43 -3.01 1.97
N ALA A 87 4.48 -2.33 2.58
CA ALA A 87 3.08 -2.35 2.16
C ALA A 87 2.91 -1.85 0.72
N VAL A 88 3.68 -0.81 0.33
CA VAL A 88 3.70 -0.29 -1.04
C VAL A 88 4.30 -1.31 -2.01
N LEU A 89 5.43 -1.94 -1.66
CA LEU A 89 6.01 -3.00 -2.49
C LEU A 89 5.04 -4.18 -2.65
N ARG A 90 4.34 -4.57 -1.58
CA ARG A 90 3.31 -5.60 -1.62
C ARG A 90 2.17 -5.23 -2.57
N SER A 91 1.73 -3.97 -2.51
CA SER A 91 0.67 -3.47 -3.39
C SER A 91 1.10 -3.49 -4.85
N LYS A 92 2.32 -3.01 -5.16
CA LYS A 92 2.88 -3.03 -6.52
C LYS A 92 3.02 -4.45 -7.06
N LYS A 93 3.38 -5.42 -6.21
CA LYS A 93 3.48 -6.84 -6.57
C LYS A 93 2.12 -7.45 -6.93
N GLU A 94 1.11 -7.19 -6.10
CA GLU A 94 -0.21 -7.79 -6.28
C GLU A 94 -1.07 -7.03 -7.28
N HIS A 95 -0.66 -5.81 -7.68
CA HIS A 95 -1.47 -4.86 -8.46
C HIS A 95 -2.81 -4.58 -7.77
N LYS A 96 -2.80 -4.50 -6.45
CA LYS A 96 -3.98 -4.34 -5.59
C LYS A 96 -3.65 -3.59 -4.32
N ILE A 97 -4.67 -3.20 -3.56
CA ILE A 97 -4.50 -2.47 -2.31
C ILE A 97 -3.99 -3.40 -1.21
N THR A 98 -2.98 -2.92 -0.47
CA THR A 98 -2.51 -3.55 0.77
C THR A 98 -2.98 -2.71 1.96
N GLY A 99 -3.53 -3.35 3.00
CA GLY A 99 -3.87 -2.66 4.24
C GLY A 99 -2.72 -2.66 5.25
N LEU A 100 -2.68 -1.65 6.11
CA LEU A 100 -1.77 -1.53 7.25
C LEU A 100 -2.59 -1.09 8.47
N MET A 101 -2.69 -1.97 9.46
CA MET A 101 -3.40 -1.72 10.71
C MET A 101 -2.43 -1.39 11.83
N VAL A 102 -2.65 -0.26 12.51
CA VAL A 102 -1.93 0.15 13.72
C VAL A 102 -2.73 -0.25 14.95
N THR A 103 -2.31 -1.31 15.63
CA THR A 103 -2.93 -1.77 16.87
C THR A 103 -2.06 -2.82 17.56
N ALA A 104 -2.13 -2.87 18.89
CA ALA A 104 -1.70 -4.04 19.67
C ALA A 104 -2.87 -4.82 20.31
N SER A 105 -4.12 -4.57 19.89
CA SER A 105 -5.29 -5.31 20.35
C SER A 105 -5.36 -5.39 21.88
N HIS A 106 -5.25 -6.58 22.47
CA HIS A 106 -5.34 -6.85 23.92
C HIS A 106 -4.05 -6.59 24.71
N ASN A 107 -2.94 -6.18 24.07
CA ASN A 107 -1.69 -5.87 24.76
C ASN A 107 -1.83 -4.67 25.70
N ALA A 108 -0.86 -4.51 26.61
CA ALA A 108 -0.84 -3.41 27.57
C ALA A 108 -0.85 -2.04 26.87
N ALA A 109 -1.36 -0.99 27.54
CA ALA A 109 -1.49 0.36 26.97
C ALA A 109 -0.20 0.96 26.35
N PRO A 110 1.01 0.79 26.92
CA PRO A 110 2.23 1.33 26.31
C PRO A 110 2.68 0.57 25.05
N ASP A 111 2.15 -0.63 24.81
CA ASP A 111 2.46 -1.38 23.60
C ASP A 111 1.72 -0.81 22.40
N ASN A 112 2.29 -0.99 21.21
CA ASN A 112 1.57 -0.85 19.95
C ASN A 112 2.05 -1.91 18.96
N GLY A 113 1.49 -1.91 17.76
CA GLY A 113 1.82 -2.91 16.77
C GLY A 113 1.34 -2.54 15.38
N VAL A 114 1.96 -3.17 14.39
CA VAL A 114 1.61 -3.00 12.98
C VAL A 114 1.45 -4.37 12.34
N LYS A 115 0.36 -4.53 11.59
CA LYS A 115 0.14 -5.71 10.75
C LYS A 115 -0.34 -5.30 9.36
N LEU A 116 0.07 -6.08 8.36
CA LEU A 116 -0.33 -5.88 6.97
C LEU A 116 -1.51 -6.81 6.64
N VAL A 117 -2.35 -6.34 5.72
CA VAL A 117 -3.55 -7.03 5.24
C VAL A 117 -3.43 -7.21 3.74
N ASP A 118 -3.48 -8.46 3.30
CA ASP A 118 -3.38 -8.78 1.87
C ASP A 118 -4.67 -8.43 1.12
N PRO A 119 -4.62 -8.33 -0.22
CA PRO A 119 -5.75 -7.86 -1.04
C PRO A 119 -7.06 -8.65 -0.90
N ASP A 120 -7.00 -9.90 -0.44
CA ASP A 120 -8.19 -10.72 -0.18
C ASP A 120 -8.87 -10.39 1.16
N GLY A 121 -8.29 -9.47 1.95
CA GLY A 121 -8.66 -9.14 3.32
C GLY A 121 -8.09 -10.11 4.36
N GLY A 122 -7.19 -11.01 3.95
CA GLY A 122 -6.48 -11.95 4.81
C GLY A 122 -5.29 -11.32 5.53
N MET A 123 -4.56 -12.16 6.25
CA MET A 123 -3.26 -11.77 6.81
C MET A 123 -2.22 -11.72 5.70
N LEU A 124 -1.11 -11.01 5.94
CA LEU A 124 0.05 -11.04 5.06
C LEU A 124 0.50 -12.48 4.79
N SER A 125 0.79 -12.81 3.54
CA SER A 125 1.36 -14.11 3.20
C SER A 125 2.65 -14.44 3.98
N GLN A 126 2.80 -15.69 4.41
CA GLN A 126 3.94 -16.14 5.24
C GLN A 126 5.30 -15.93 4.57
N SER A 127 5.37 -15.97 3.23
CA SER A 127 6.61 -15.65 2.51
C SER A 127 7.02 -14.19 2.72
N TRP A 128 6.04 -13.28 2.80
CA TRP A 128 6.26 -11.86 3.02
C TRP A 128 6.51 -11.47 4.48
N GLU A 129 6.09 -12.29 5.45
CA GLU A 129 6.47 -12.11 6.86
C GLU A 129 7.99 -12.13 7.05
N LYS A 130 8.72 -12.89 6.22
CA LYS A 130 10.19 -12.92 6.22
C LYS A 130 10.78 -11.59 5.76
N TYR A 131 10.20 -10.97 4.74
CA TYR A 131 10.61 -9.65 4.27
C TYR A 131 10.31 -8.57 5.30
N ALA A 132 9.16 -8.67 6.00
CA ALA A 132 8.85 -7.79 7.12
C ALA A 132 9.90 -7.87 8.22
N GLN A 133 10.28 -9.08 8.64
CA GLN A 133 11.34 -9.31 9.63
C GLN A 133 12.70 -8.82 9.15
N GLN A 134 13.06 -9.08 7.90
CA GLN A 134 14.32 -8.62 7.31
C GLN A 134 14.41 -7.09 7.37
N LEU A 135 13.36 -6.38 6.92
CA LEU A 135 13.34 -4.91 6.93
C LEU A 135 13.31 -4.34 8.35
N ALA A 136 12.45 -4.84 9.23
CA ALA A 136 12.35 -4.33 10.59
C ALA A 136 13.67 -4.47 11.36
N ASN A 137 14.41 -5.55 11.11
CA ASN A 137 15.67 -5.82 11.81
C ASN A 137 16.91 -5.23 11.14
N ALA A 138 16.86 -4.87 9.85
CA ALA A 138 18.01 -4.34 9.11
C ALA A 138 18.63 -3.10 9.79
N PRO A 139 19.98 -2.99 9.85
CA PRO A 139 20.64 -1.72 10.13
C PRO A 139 20.16 -0.64 9.15
N THR A 140 20.14 0.63 9.58
CA THR A 140 19.61 1.74 8.78
C THR A 140 20.29 1.83 7.40
N GLU A 141 21.59 1.58 7.37
CA GLU A 141 22.45 1.64 6.19
C GLU A 141 22.14 0.51 5.19
N LYS A 142 21.53 -0.59 5.66
CA LYS A 142 21.17 -1.76 4.86
C LYS A 142 19.71 -1.80 4.44
N VAL A 143 18.91 -0.79 4.81
CA VAL A 143 17.47 -0.77 4.48
C VAL A 143 17.27 -0.72 2.96
N VAL A 144 18.03 0.11 2.25
CA VAL A 144 17.92 0.24 0.79
C VAL A 144 18.31 -1.06 0.09
N GLU A 145 19.41 -1.70 0.51
CA GLU A 145 19.82 -3.02 0.00
C GLU A 145 18.73 -4.07 0.24
N ALA A 146 18.10 -4.07 1.42
CA ALA A 146 17.00 -4.97 1.74
C ALA A 146 15.79 -4.72 0.82
N LEU A 147 15.40 -3.47 0.60
CA LEU A 147 14.32 -3.12 -0.33
C LEU A 147 14.63 -3.59 -1.77
N ASP A 148 15.84 -3.33 -2.27
CA ASP A 148 16.29 -3.80 -3.59
C ASP A 148 16.33 -5.34 -3.70
N SER A 149 16.65 -6.03 -2.60
CA SER A 149 16.60 -7.49 -2.57
C SER A 149 15.17 -8.02 -2.73
N ILE A 150 14.18 -7.35 -2.11
CA ILE A 150 12.75 -7.71 -2.20
C ILE A 150 12.23 -7.43 -3.61
N VAL A 151 12.52 -6.25 -4.17
CA VAL A 151 12.12 -5.87 -5.53
C VAL A 151 12.62 -6.89 -6.56
N ARG A 152 13.88 -7.32 -6.45
CA ARG A 152 14.45 -8.34 -7.34
C ARG A 152 13.84 -9.73 -7.12
N ALA A 153 13.69 -10.16 -5.87
CA ALA A 153 13.16 -11.49 -5.55
C ALA A 153 11.71 -11.67 -6.04
N GLU A 154 10.88 -10.65 -5.81
CA GLU A 154 9.46 -10.66 -6.17
C GLU A 154 9.18 -10.15 -7.59
N LYS A 155 10.23 -9.70 -8.31
CA LYS A 155 10.15 -9.12 -9.66
C LYS A 155 9.15 -7.98 -9.72
N ILE A 156 9.27 -7.04 -8.79
CA ILE A 156 8.34 -5.92 -8.63
C ILE A 156 8.66 -4.85 -9.67
N ASP A 157 7.65 -4.46 -10.43
CA ASP A 157 7.73 -3.27 -11.28
C ASP A 157 7.50 -2.02 -10.42
N LEU A 158 8.54 -1.21 -10.26
CA LEU A 158 8.48 0.00 -9.45
C LEU A 158 7.66 1.13 -10.10
N ASP A 159 7.42 1.09 -11.43
CA ASP A 159 6.60 2.09 -12.14
C ASP A 159 5.10 1.91 -11.89
N GLN A 160 4.68 0.72 -11.46
CA GLN A 160 3.29 0.47 -11.14
C GLN A 160 2.82 1.26 -9.91
N PRO A 161 1.55 1.70 -9.85
CA PRO A 161 1.04 2.35 -8.66
C PRO A 161 1.02 1.38 -7.48
N GLY A 162 1.43 1.86 -6.30
CA GLY A 162 1.27 1.13 -5.05
C GLY A 162 0.26 1.84 -4.16
N ASN A 163 -0.90 1.23 -3.94
CA ASN A 163 -2.00 1.81 -3.18
C ASN A 163 -2.10 1.12 -1.81
N ILE A 164 -2.11 1.90 -0.74
CA ILE A 164 -2.23 1.36 0.62
C ILE A 164 -3.33 2.04 1.43
N PHE A 165 -3.98 1.25 2.27
CA PHE A 165 -4.96 1.73 3.25
C PHE A 165 -4.36 1.67 4.65
N ILE A 166 -4.38 2.79 5.37
CA ILE A 166 -3.93 2.86 6.76
C ILE A 166 -5.15 3.05 7.66
N ALA A 167 -5.16 2.36 8.80
CA ALA A 167 -6.10 2.64 9.88
C ALA A 167 -5.48 2.32 11.23
N LYS A 168 -6.07 2.86 12.30
CA LYS A 168 -5.53 2.74 13.66
C LYS A 168 -6.59 2.57 14.73
N ASP A 169 -6.18 2.05 15.88
CA ASP A 169 -7.00 2.02 17.10
C ASP A 169 -6.88 3.31 17.93
N THR A 170 -7.38 3.28 19.18
CA THR A 170 -7.42 4.42 20.09
C THR A 170 -6.17 4.59 20.96
N ARG A 171 -5.06 3.85 20.72
CA ARG A 171 -3.86 4.02 21.55
C ARG A 171 -3.24 5.39 21.32
N VAL A 172 -2.69 5.98 22.39
CA VAL A 172 -2.10 7.33 22.35
C VAL A 172 -0.97 7.41 21.31
N SER A 173 -0.15 6.36 21.22
CA SER A 173 0.95 6.27 20.25
C SER A 173 0.50 6.01 18.80
N SER A 174 -0.76 5.62 18.57
CA SER A 174 -1.23 5.20 17.26
C SER A 174 -1.19 6.32 16.22
N GLU A 175 -1.47 7.58 16.62
CA GLU A 175 -1.40 8.74 15.71
C GLU A 175 0.01 8.94 15.15
N HIS A 176 1.02 8.97 16.04
CA HIS A 176 2.40 9.16 15.63
C HIS A 176 2.90 7.99 14.78
N LEU A 177 2.58 6.75 15.19
CA LEU A 177 3.03 5.57 14.47
C LEU A 177 2.36 5.41 13.10
N SER A 178 1.08 5.78 12.94
CA SER A 178 0.42 5.80 11.62
C SER A 178 1.04 6.83 10.69
N GLU A 179 1.43 8.00 11.21
CA GLU A 179 2.16 9.02 10.45
C GLU A 179 3.49 8.48 9.91
N LEU A 180 4.30 7.85 10.77
CA LEU A 180 5.57 7.24 10.35
C LEU A 180 5.37 6.20 9.25
N ALA A 181 4.35 5.37 9.35
CA ALA A 181 4.01 4.41 8.30
C ALA A 181 3.57 5.11 7.01
N ARG A 182 2.83 6.21 7.08
CA ARG A 182 2.45 7.01 5.92
C ARG A 182 3.68 7.64 5.26
N GLU A 183 4.58 8.26 6.03
CA GLU A 183 5.82 8.86 5.54
C GLU A 183 6.66 7.83 4.76
N GLY A 184 6.86 6.65 5.34
CA GLY A 184 7.61 5.58 4.69
C GLY A 184 6.96 5.09 3.40
N ALA A 185 5.62 5.02 3.35
CA ALA A 185 4.90 4.66 2.13
C ALA A 185 5.01 5.74 1.04
N LEU A 186 4.82 7.01 1.38
CA LEU A 186 4.95 8.13 0.45
C LEU A 186 6.37 8.24 -0.10
N LEU A 187 7.38 7.91 0.71
CA LEU A 187 8.78 7.98 0.32
C LEU A 187 9.13 7.04 -0.85
N VAL A 188 8.47 5.88 -0.93
CA VAL A 188 8.63 4.91 -2.03
C VAL A 188 7.54 5.02 -3.10
N GLY A 189 6.90 6.20 -3.20
CA GLY A 189 5.91 6.51 -4.23
C GLY A 189 4.58 5.77 -4.06
N GLY A 190 4.21 5.44 -2.82
CA GLY A 190 2.89 4.89 -2.51
C GLY A 190 1.80 5.95 -2.47
N ASN A 191 0.60 5.58 -2.89
CA ASN A 191 -0.62 6.34 -2.67
C ASN A 191 -1.28 5.84 -1.38
N VAL A 192 -1.47 6.74 -0.42
CA VAL A 192 -1.99 6.39 0.90
C VAL A 192 -3.38 6.96 1.09
N LEU A 193 -4.33 6.10 1.47
CA LEU A 193 -5.62 6.52 2.01
C LEU A 193 -5.68 6.16 3.50
N ASP A 194 -5.77 7.17 4.34
CA ASP A 194 -5.86 7.02 5.79
C ASP A 194 -7.34 7.06 6.23
N PHE A 195 -7.81 5.97 6.82
CA PHE A 195 -9.17 5.84 7.36
C PHE A 195 -9.28 6.28 8.83
N GLY A 196 -8.17 6.69 9.44
CA GLY A 196 -8.10 7.11 10.83
C GLY A 196 -8.55 6.00 11.79
N LEU A 197 -9.43 6.36 12.73
CA LEU A 197 -9.90 5.45 13.77
C LEU A 197 -10.82 4.38 13.18
N GLN A 198 -10.35 3.12 13.18
CA GLN A 198 -11.14 1.98 12.73
C GLN A 198 -10.87 0.77 13.62
N THR A 199 -11.83 -0.14 13.67
CA THR A 199 -11.60 -1.49 14.19
C THR A 199 -10.80 -2.31 13.17
N THR A 200 -10.05 -3.29 13.66
CA THR A 200 -9.31 -4.22 12.80
C THR A 200 -10.20 -4.88 11.72
N PRO A 201 -11.39 -5.42 12.05
CA PRO A 201 -12.27 -6.01 11.02
C PRO A 201 -12.73 -5.02 9.95
N GLN A 202 -12.92 -3.73 10.27
CA GLN A 202 -13.30 -2.70 9.29
C GLN A 202 -12.22 -2.52 8.23
N LEU A 203 -10.94 -2.40 8.61
CA LEU A 203 -9.85 -2.29 7.63
C LEU A 203 -9.78 -3.53 6.73
N HIS A 204 -9.85 -4.72 7.31
CA HIS A 204 -9.87 -5.97 6.55
C HIS A 204 -11.05 -6.02 5.55
N HIS A 205 -12.22 -5.53 5.97
CA HIS A 205 -13.40 -5.43 5.12
C HIS A 205 -13.19 -4.44 3.96
N TYR A 206 -12.64 -3.25 4.23
CA TYR A 206 -12.39 -2.23 3.20
C TYR A 206 -11.45 -2.74 2.12
N VAL A 207 -10.31 -3.34 2.51
CA VAL A 207 -9.34 -3.92 1.56
C VAL A 207 -10.02 -4.98 0.69
N ARG A 208 -10.71 -5.95 1.31
CA ARG A 208 -11.39 -7.02 0.57
C ARG A 208 -12.45 -6.51 -0.40
N MET A 209 -13.25 -5.54 0.02
CA MET A 209 -14.35 -5.03 -0.80
C MET A 209 -13.83 -4.26 -2.00
N VAL A 210 -12.82 -3.40 -1.82
CA VAL A 210 -12.25 -2.62 -2.93
C VAL A 210 -11.51 -3.54 -3.90
N CYS A 211 -10.70 -4.48 -3.40
CA CYS A 211 -9.92 -5.41 -4.24
C CYS A 211 -10.74 -6.48 -4.97
N ARG A 212 -12.04 -6.59 -4.66
CA ARG A 212 -13.00 -7.43 -5.40
C ARG A 212 -13.66 -6.72 -6.56
N LEU A 213 -13.63 -5.39 -6.59
CA LEU A 213 -14.24 -4.62 -7.66
C LEU A 213 -13.27 -4.57 -8.86
N PRO A 214 -13.69 -5.01 -10.06
CA PRO A 214 -12.82 -5.06 -11.25
C PRO A 214 -12.38 -3.68 -11.75
N SER A 215 -12.91 -2.59 -11.20
CA SER A 215 -12.64 -1.21 -11.65
C SER A 215 -11.63 -0.44 -10.79
N PHE A 216 -11.11 -1.03 -9.71
CA PHE A 216 -10.27 -0.34 -8.71
C PHE A 216 -8.93 -1.06 -8.42
N CYS A 217 -8.54 -2.05 -9.22
CA CYS A 217 -7.24 -2.72 -9.17
C CYS A 217 -6.51 -2.54 -10.49
#